data_AF-A0A969JQG0-F1
#
_entry.id   AF-A0A969JQG0-F1
#
_cell.length_a   1.000
_cell.length_b   1.000
_cell.length_c   1.000
_cell.angle_alpha   90.00
_cell.angle_beta   90.00
_cell.angle_gamma   90.00
#
_symmetry.space_group_name_H-M   'P 1'
#
loop_
_entity.id
_entity.type
_entity.pdbx_description
1 polymer ?
#
loop_
_entity_poly.entity_id
_entity_poly.type
_entity_poly.pdbx_seq_one_letter_code
_entity_poly.pdbx_strand_id
1 'polypeptide(L)'
;MIPFVVDHEGQRFGKYPLGWPAMLAIGIKLGMRDWVNPLLAGLAVWLTFVLGKKLMGKMVGFLAALLTATSPFFLVNVGSLLSHAWGLVLSLGFVLAWWGATEGRETEENGQNSEDQGLRTKDKRLKWLAAVTAGGALGMFAISRPFTAIGVAIPFGLHGLYLLWKADRDVKKRVLAVGFIALAVSSLHFLWQAVATGDPLLNPYTLWWE
;
A
#
# COMPACT_ATOMS: atom_id res chain seq x y z
N MET A 1 15.81 -6.81 29.08
CA MET A 1 14.52 -6.33 28.54
C MET A 1 14.46 -6.66 27.05
N ILE A 2 13.29 -7.04 26.53
CA ILE A 2 13.12 -7.38 25.12
C ILE A 2 13.18 -6.07 24.32
N PRO A 3 14.08 -5.90 23.33
CA PRO A 3 14.36 -4.61 22.67
C PRO A 3 13.24 -4.11 21.76
N PHE A 4 12.01 -4.60 21.93
CA PHE A 4 10.87 -4.40 21.03
C PHE A 4 9.67 -3.75 21.72
N VAL A 5 9.67 -3.71 23.05
CA VAL A 5 8.61 -3.14 23.89
C VAL A 5 9.22 -2.02 24.73
N VAL A 6 8.53 -0.89 24.78
CA VAL A 6 8.91 0.32 25.52
C VAL A 6 7.95 0.45 26.70
N ASP A 7 8.52 0.72 27.87
CA ASP A 7 7.80 1.09 29.08
C ASP A 7 8.04 2.61 29.29
N HIS A 8 7.00 3.42 29.12
CA HIS A 8 7.08 4.89 29.18
C HIS A 8 5.85 5.46 29.89
N GLU A 9 6.07 6.28 30.92
CA GLU A 9 5.00 6.90 31.74
C GLU A 9 3.91 5.93 32.23
N GLY A 10 4.30 4.71 32.61
CA GLY A 10 3.36 3.67 33.08
C GLY A 10 2.56 2.98 31.96
N GLN A 11 2.78 3.35 30.70
CA GLN A 11 2.25 2.64 29.53
C GLN A 11 3.29 1.68 28.94
N ARG A 12 2.80 0.59 28.34
CA ARG A 12 3.63 -0.42 27.68
C ARG A 12 3.19 -0.64 26.24
N PHE A 13 4.03 -0.30 25.28
CA PHE A 13 3.72 -0.37 23.85
C PHE A 13 4.92 -0.80 23.01
N GLY A 14 4.65 -1.25 21.77
CA GLY A 14 5.71 -1.60 20.83
C GLY A 14 6.33 -0.35 20.20
N LYS A 15 7.65 -0.33 20.01
CA LYS A 15 8.33 0.78 19.32
C LYS A 15 8.03 0.91 17.82
N TYR A 16 7.26 -0.03 17.27
CA TYR A 16 7.01 -0.14 15.84
C TYR A 16 5.84 0.75 15.38
N PRO A 17 5.83 1.18 14.10
CA PRO A 17 4.71 1.92 13.52
C PRO A 17 3.38 1.16 13.58
N LEU A 18 2.27 1.90 13.65
CA LEU A 18 0.92 1.40 13.89
C LEU A 18 0.39 0.40 12.85
N GLY A 19 0.77 0.53 11.57
CA GLY A 19 0.06 -0.10 10.45
C GLY A 19 -0.03 -1.62 10.51
N TRP A 20 1.10 -2.31 10.71
CA TRP A 20 1.12 -3.76 10.83
C TRP A 20 0.48 -4.28 12.13
N PRO A 21 0.83 -3.75 13.33
CA PRO A 21 0.16 -4.12 14.58
C PRO A 21 -1.36 -3.97 14.54
N ALA A 22 -1.87 -2.88 13.96
CA ALA A 22 -3.32 -2.65 13.84
C ALA A 22 -3.99 -3.70 12.95
N MET A 23 -3.38 -4.03 11.80
CA MET A 23 -3.92 -5.07 10.91
C MET A 23 -3.87 -6.45 11.59
N LEU A 24 -2.74 -6.81 12.21
CA LEU A 24 -2.60 -8.08 12.92
C LEU A 24 -3.59 -8.19 14.09
N ALA A 25 -3.87 -7.10 14.80
CA ALA A 25 -4.85 -7.07 15.89
C ALA A 25 -6.26 -7.44 15.41
N ILE A 26 -6.65 -7.05 14.18
CA ILE A 26 -7.92 -7.46 13.57
C ILE A 26 -7.93 -8.99 13.38
N GLY A 27 -6.86 -9.56 12.83
CA GLY A 27 -6.73 -11.00 12.63
C GLY A 27 -6.78 -11.78 13.95
N ILE A 28 -6.15 -11.27 15.00
CA ILE A 28 -6.19 -11.87 16.34
C ILE A 28 -7.62 -11.80 16.91
N LYS A 29 -8.31 -10.66 16.79
CA LYS A 29 -9.68 -10.49 17.28
C LYS A 29 -10.66 -11.46 16.61
N LEU A 30 -10.41 -11.83 15.35
CA LEU A 30 -11.19 -12.81 14.59
C LEU A 30 -10.76 -14.27 14.85
N GLY A 31 -9.76 -14.52 15.72
CA GLY A 31 -9.23 -15.86 15.96
C GLY A 31 -8.40 -16.42 14.79
N MET A 32 -8.00 -15.58 13.84
CA MET A 32 -7.33 -15.96 12.58
C MET A 32 -5.84 -15.62 12.57
N ARG A 33 -5.19 -15.49 13.73
CA ARG A 33 -3.78 -15.10 13.88
C ARG A 33 -2.85 -15.84 12.91
N ASP A 34 -2.96 -17.17 12.86
CA ASP A 34 -2.06 -18.02 12.06
C ASP A 34 -2.39 -17.97 10.56
N TRP A 35 -3.57 -17.47 10.20
CA TRP A 35 -4.02 -17.35 8.82
C TRP A 35 -3.73 -15.99 8.18
N VAL A 36 -3.45 -14.95 8.97
CA VAL A 36 -3.19 -13.59 8.44
C VAL A 36 -2.09 -13.62 7.39
N ASN A 37 -0.93 -14.18 7.72
CA ASN A 37 0.20 -14.19 6.80
C ASN A 37 0.08 -15.18 5.63
N PRO A 38 -0.44 -16.41 5.80
CA PRO A 38 -0.76 -17.28 4.68
C PRO A 38 -1.73 -16.64 3.67
N LEU A 39 -2.76 -15.94 4.15
CA LEU A 39 -3.71 -15.23 3.28
C LEU A 39 -3.04 -14.06 2.55
N LEU A 40 -2.23 -13.26 3.25
CA LEU A 40 -1.44 -12.20 2.62
C LEU A 40 -0.41 -12.75 1.63
N ALA A 41 0.21 -13.90 1.91
CA ALA A 41 1.16 -14.54 1.02
C ALA A 41 0.48 -14.99 -0.27
N GLY A 42 -0.69 -15.65 -0.17
CA GLY A 42 -1.51 -16.00 -1.33
C GLY A 42 -1.91 -14.77 -2.15
N LEU A 43 -2.34 -13.70 -1.47
CA LEU A 43 -2.67 -12.43 -2.11
C LEU A 43 -1.46 -11.81 -2.81
N ALA A 44 -0.29 -11.80 -2.18
CA ALA A 44 0.95 -11.28 -2.77
C ALA A 44 1.34 -12.06 -4.03
N VAL A 45 1.31 -13.40 -3.98
CA VAL A 45 1.60 -14.26 -5.15
C VAL A 45 0.63 -13.96 -6.29
N TRP A 46 -0.66 -13.82 -5.99
CA TRP A 46 -1.66 -13.46 -6.99
C TRP A 46 -1.44 -12.04 -7.57
N LEU A 47 -1.12 -11.06 -6.74
CA LEU A 47 -0.81 -9.71 -7.23
C LEU A 47 0.46 -9.68 -8.09
N THR A 48 1.47 -10.50 -7.76
CA THR A 48 2.66 -10.70 -8.60
C THR A 48 2.27 -11.28 -9.96
N PHE A 49 1.39 -12.29 -9.99
CA PHE A 49 0.83 -12.81 -11.24
C PHE A 49 0.16 -11.71 -12.07
N VAL A 50 -0.72 -10.92 -11.44
CA VAL A 50 -1.46 -9.84 -12.11
C VAL A 50 -0.51 -8.79 -12.68
N LEU A 51 0.50 -8.37 -11.91
CA LEU A 51 1.49 -7.40 -12.35
C LEU A 51 2.33 -7.92 -13.51
N GLY A 52 2.89 -9.13 -13.39
CA GLY A 52 3.68 -9.73 -14.46
C GLY A 52 2.86 -9.97 -15.73
N LYS A 53 1.59 -10.40 -15.58
CA LYS A 53 0.64 -10.54 -16.69
C LYS A 53 0.42 -9.21 -17.40
N LYS A 54 0.28 -8.12 -16.64
CA LYS A 54 0.01 -6.78 -17.19
C LYS A 54 1.22 -6.19 -17.92
N LEU A 55 2.44 -6.47 -17.44
CA LEU A 55 3.67 -5.91 -18.02
C LEU A 55 4.17 -6.69 -19.23
N MET A 56 4.17 -8.02 -19.18
CA MET A 56 4.88 -8.87 -20.14
C MET A 56 4.05 -10.09 -20.61
N GLY A 57 2.76 -10.12 -20.30
CA GLY A 57 1.85 -11.19 -20.73
C GLY A 57 1.73 -12.39 -19.78
N LYS A 58 0.79 -13.28 -20.08
CA LYS A 58 0.31 -14.33 -19.17
C LYS A 58 1.41 -15.30 -18.70
N MET A 59 2.32 -15.69 -19.58
CA MET A 59 3.40 -16.63 -19.24
C MET A 59 4.36 -16.04 -18.21
N VAL A 60 4.80 -14.79 -18.41
CA VAL A 60 5.70 -14.11 -17.47
C VAL A 60 5.02 -13.90 -16.13
N GLY A 61 3.74 -13.53 -16.11
CA GLY A 61 2.96 -13.45 -14.88
C GLY A 61 2.93 -14.78 -14.11
N PHE A 62 2.67 -15.89 -14.81
CA PHE A 62 2.65 -17.21 -14.20
C PHE A 62 4.02 -17.61 -13.62
N LEU A 63 5.09 -17.44 -14.39
CA LEU A 63 6.45 -17.74 -13.94
C LEU A 63 6.86 -16.87 -12.75
N ALA A 64 6.53 -15.57 -12.77
CA ALA A 64 6.82 -14.67 -11.65
C ALA A 64 6.10 -15.09 -10.37
N ALA A 65 4.83 -15.49 -10.47
CA ALA A 65 4.05 -15.99 -9.34
C ALA A 65 4.61 -17.30 -8.80
N LEU A 66 4.95 -18.24 -9.68
CA LEU A 66 5.55 -19.52 -9.32
C LEU A 66 6.90 -19.32 -8.60
N LEU A 67 7.79 -18.51 -9.18
CA LEU A 67 9.08 -18.17 -8.57
C LEU A 67 8.93 -17.46 -7.23
N THR A 68 7.92 -16.61 -7.08
CA THR A 68 7.63 -15.96 -5.79
C THR A 68 7.19 -16.99 -4.76
N ALA A 69 6.24 -17.86 -5.12
CA ALA A 69 5.67 -18.87 -4.22
C ALA A 69 6.71 -19.91 -3.77
N THR A 70 7.67 -20.26 -4.61
CA THR A 70 8.73 -21.23 -4.29
C THR A 70 10.01 -20.58 -3.76
N SER A 71 10.08 -19.25 -3.71
CA SER A 71 11.27 -18.54 -3.21
C SER A 71 11.48 -18.81 -1.71
N PRO A 72 12.63 -19.37 -1.30
CA PRO A 72 12.93 -19.63 0.11
C PRO A 72 12.87 -18.36 0.95
N PHE A 73 13.34 -17.24 0.40
CA PHE A 73 13.31 -15.95 1.09
C PHE A 73 11.87 -15.48 1.31
N PHE A 74 10.99 -15.62 0.30
CA PHE A 74 9.58 -15.30 0.45
C PHE A 74 8.93 -16.15 1.55
N LEU A 75 9.11 -17.48 1.50
CA LEU A 75 8.54 -18.42 2.46
C LEU A 75 8.99 -18.14 3.90
N VAL A 76 10.27 -17.85 4.13
CA VAL A 76 10.79 -17.48 5.46
C VAL A 76 10.16 -16.18 5.96
N ASN A 77 10.02 -15.17 5.10
CA ASN A 77 9.45 -13.88 5.50
C ASN A 77 7.95 -13.97 5.82
N VAL A 78 7.18 -14.73 5.03
CA VAL A 78 5.73 -14.91 5.28
C VAL A 78 5.44 -15.92 6.39
N GLY A 79 6.38 -16.81 6.72
CA GLY A 79 6.27 -17.74 7.86
C GLY A 79 6.47 -17.08 9.22
N SER A 80 6.95 -15.84 9.26
CA SER A 80 7.04 -15.03 10.50
C SER A 80 5.75 -14.25 10.75
N LEU A 81 5.59 -13.60 11.92
CA LEU A 81 4.51 -12.62 12.16
C LEU A 81 4.97 -11.16 11.95
N LEU A 82 6.01 -10.95 11.13
CA LEU A 82 6.52 -9.62 10.79
C LEU A 82 5.76 -9.01 9.59
N SER A 83 5.94 -7.72 9.38
CA SER A 83 5.23 -6.90 8.39
C SER A 83 5.61 -7.11 6.92
N HIS A 84 6.38 -8.15 6.58
CA HIS A 84 6.90 -8.36 5.22
C HIS A 84 5.81 -8.73 4.22
N ALA A 85 4.96 -9.70 4.56
CA ALA A 85 3.84 -10.11 3.71
C ALA A 85 2.90 -8.92 3.43
N TRP A 86 2.60 -8.15 4.48
CA TRP A 86 1.77 -6.96 4.41
C TRP A 86 2.37 -5.86 3.54
N GLY A 87 3.66 -5.55 3.74
CA GLY A 87 4.36 -4.56 2.94
C GLY A 87 4.41 -4.93 1.45
N LEU A 88 4.58 -6.21 1.12
CA LEU A 88 4.58 -6.68 -0.25
C LEU A 88 3.20 -6.52 -0.92
N VAL A 89 2.12 -6.89 -0.22
CA VAL A 89 0.74 -6.71 -0.71
C VAL A 89 0.46 -5.23 -0.96
N LEU A 90 0.79 -4.35 -0.01
CA LEU A 90 0.56 -2.92 -0.16
C LEU A 90 1.38 -2.31 -1.30
N SER A 91 2.65 -2.74 -1.45
CA SER A 91 3.50 -2.30 -2.55
C SER A 91 2.94 -2.72 -3.90
N LEU A 92 2.62 -4.01 -4.10
CA LEU A 92 2.04 -4.51 -5.36
C LEU A 92 0.67 -3.88 -5.64
N GLY A 93 -0.17 -3.76 -4.61
CA GLY A 93 -1.47 -3.10 -4.70
C GLY A 93 -1.35 -1.63 -5.10
N PHE A 94 -0.41 -0.91 -4.50
CA PHE A 94 -0.09 0.47 -4.89
C PHE A 94 0.34 0.57 -6.36
N VAL A 95 1.28 -0.27 -6.81
CA VAL A 95 1.77 -0.24 -8.19
C VAL A 95 0.63 -0.48 -9.20
N LEU A 96 -0.19 -1.50 -8.95
CA LEU A 96 -1.31 -1.85 -9.83
C LEU A 96 -2.40 -0.78 -9.83
N ALA A 97 -2.73 -0.25 -8.65
CA ALA A 97 -3.74 0.81 -8.50
C ALA A 97 -3.26 2.14 -9.07
N TRP A 98 -1.97 2.48 -8.92
CA TRP A 98 -1.37 3.66 -9.53
C TRP A 98 -1.51 3.60 -11.04
N TRP A 99 -1.14 2.48 -11.65
CA TRP A 99 -1.33 2.28 -13.09
C TRP A 99 -2.78 2.53 -13.50
N GLY A 100 -3.75 1.90 -12.82
CA GLY A 100 -5.18 2.08 -13.11
C GLY A 100 -5.67 3.52 -12.93
N ALA A 101 -5.07 4.28 -12.00
CA ALA A 101 -5.40 5.69 -11.77
C ALA A 101 -4.82 6.60 -12.86
N THR A 102 -3.63 6.30 -13.37
CA THR A 102 -2.90 7.18 -14.31
C THR A 102 -3.10 6.82 -15.77
N GLU A 103 -3.60 5.62 -16.09
CA GLU A 103 -3.85 5.19 -17.46
C GLU A 103 -4.93 6.07 -18.11
N GLY A 104 -4.49 6.96 -19.02
CA GLY A 104 -5.33 7.81 -19.85
C GLY A 104 -5.77 7.02 -21.08
N ARG A 105 -7.08 6.96 -21.35
CA ARG A 105 -7.56 6.61 -22.69
C ARG A 105 -7.60 7.93 -23.45
N GLU A 106 -6.62 8.18 -24.31
CA GLU A 106 -6.58 9.32 -25.24
C GLU A 106 -7.48 9.11 -26.46
N THR A 107 -8.48 8.22 -26.43
CA THR A 107 -9.23 7.91 -27.65
C THR A 107 -10.63 7.46 -27.31
N GLU A 108 -11.61 8.36 -27.46
CA GLU A 108 -13.02 8.08 -27.79
C GLU A 108 -13.76 9.42 -27.88
N GLU A 109 -13.37 10.23 -28.87
CA GLU A 109 -14.03 11.51 -29.16
C GLU A 109 -15.19 11.36 -30.17
N ASN A 110 -15.59 10.15 -30.59
CA ASN A 110 -16.55 9.98 -31.70
C ASN A 110 -17.65 8.90 -31.54
N GLY A 111 -18.02 8.51 -30.31
CA GLY A 111 -19.09 7.55 -30.06
C GLY A 111 -20.31 8.17 -29.37
N GLN A 112 -21.25 8.74 -30.13
CA GLN A 112 -22.42 9.43 -29.60
C GLN A 112 -23.62 8.49 -29.46
N ASN A 113 -23.50 7.44 -28.63
CA ASN A 113 -24.59 6.51 -28.31
C ASN A 113 -24.90 6.49 -26.80
N SER A 114 -26.18 6.39 -26.44
CA SER A 114 -26.65 6.42 -25.04
C SER A 114 -26.13 5.26 -24.18
N GLU A 115 -25.82 4.10 -24.79
CA GLU A 115 -25.18 2.97 -24.09
C GLU A 115 -23.72 3.27 -23.69
N ASP A 116 -23.04 4.10 -24.47
CA ASP A 116 -21.62 4.46 -24.29
C ASP A 116 -21.42 5.39 -23.07
N GLN A 117 -22.44 6.16 -22.70
CA GLN A 117 -22.41 7.00 -21.49
C GLN A 117 -22.34 6.18 -20.20
N GLY A 118 -22.99 5.01 -20.15
CA GLY A 118 -22.98 4.11 -18.99
C GLY A 118 -21.59 3.50 -18.75
N LEU A 119 -20.95 3.05 -19.84
CA LEU A 119 -19.57 2.52 -19.81
C LEU A 119 -18.56 3.61 -19.40
N ARG A 120 -18.68 4.82 -19.94
CA ARG A 120 -17.77 5.93 -19.62
C ARG A 120 -17.82 6.34 -18.15
N THR A 121 -19.02 6.32 -17.56
CA THR A 121 -19.21 6.62 -16.13
C THR A 121 -18.60 5.53 -15.24
N LYS A 122 -18.76 4.26 -15.62
CA LYS A 122 -18.15 3.12 -14.93
C LYS A 122 -16.63 3.19 -14.96
N ASP A 123 -16.04 3.48 -16.12
CA ASP A 123 -14.60 3.65 -16.28
C ASP A 123 -14.05 4.78 -15.41
N LYS A 124 -14.74 5.93 -15.37
CA LYS A 124 -14.35 7.05 -14.49
C LYS A 124 -14.36 6.65 -13.02
N ARG A 125 -15.39 5.93 -12.56
CA ARG A 125 -15.48 5.43 -11.18
C ARG A 125 -14.34 4.46 -10.86
N LEU A 126 -14.04 3.52 -11.76
CA LEU A 126 -12.94 2.56 -11.59
C LEU A 126 -11.57 3.26 -11.46
N LYS A 127 -11.31 4.31 -12.26
CA LYS A 127 -10.07 5.10 -12.14
C LYS A 127 -9.97 5.85 -10.81
N TRP A 128 -11.08 6.37 -10.30
CA TRP A 128 -11.11 6.99 -8.97
C TRP A 128 -10.96 5.98 -7.84
N LEU A 129 -11.58 4.81 -7.94
CA LEU A 129 -11.35 3.71 -7.01
C LEU A 129 -9.89 3.27 -7.02
N ALA A 130 -9.24 3.24 -8.18
CA ALA A 130 -7.81 2.97 -8.30
C ALA A 130 -6.97 4.07 -7.62
N ALA A 131 -7.33 5.35 -7.78
CA ALA A 131 -6.65 6.45 -7.09
C ALA A 131 -6.79 6.36 -5.55
N VAL A 132 -7.99 6.07 -5.06
CA VAL A 132 -8.24 5.87 -3.62
C VAL A 132 -7.46 4.67 -3.09
N THR A 133 -7.49 3.54 -3.84
CA THR A 133 -6.75 2.33 -3.48
C THR A 133 -5.24 2.58 -3.46
N ALA A 134 -4.70 3.31 -4.44
CA ALA A 134 -3.29 3.65 -4.50
C ALA A 134 -2.87 4.56 -3.32
N GLY A 135 -3.63 5.63 -3.06
CA GLY A 135 -3.34 6.53 -1.94
C GLY A 135 -3.44 5.82 -0.59
N GLY A 136 -4.50 5.03 -0.39
CA GLY A 136 -4.70 4.24 0.82
C GLY A 136 -3.61 3.19 1.02
N ALA A 137 -3.23 2.46 -0.03
CA ALA A 137 -2.17 1.46 0.03
C ALA A 137 -0.81 2.10 0.36
N LEU A 138 -0.46 3.22 -0.29
CA LEU A 138 0.79 3.93 -0.03
C LEU A 138 0.84 4.51 1.39
N GLY A 139 -0.22 5.16 1.84
CA GLY A 139 -0.28 5.70 3.20
C GLY A 139 -0.25 4.62 4.28
N MET A 140 -1.00 3.53 4.08
CA MET A 140 -0.94 2.36 4.96
C MET A 140 0.45 1.71 4.96
N PHE A 141 1.15 1.76 3.83
CA PHE A 141 2.51 1.26 3.72
C PHE A 141 3.49 2.14 4.49
N ALA A 142 3.35 3.46 4.41
CA ALA A 142 4.18 4.42 5.13
C ALA A 142 4.07 4.23 6.66
N ILE A 143 2.86 4.03 7.19
CA ILE A 143 2.65 3.77 8.63
C ILE A 143 2.94 2.32 9.04
N SER A 144 3.31 1.45 8.10
CA SER A 144 3.75 0.07 8.40
C SER A 144 5.27 -0.07 8.30
N ARG A 145 5.88 0.53 7.27
CA ARG A 145 7.31 0.44 6.91
C ARG A 145 7.75 1.72 6.18
N PRO A 146 8.02 2.83 6.90
CA PRO A 146 8.22 4.14 6.29
C PRO A 146 9.36 4.18 5.27
N PHE A 147 10.52 3.61 5.60
CA PHE A 147 11.68 3.60 4.69
C PHE A 147 11.43 2.79 3.41
N THR A 148 10.74 1.65 3.52
CA THR A 148 10.38 0.84 2.34
C THR A 148 9.34 1.54 1.49
N ALA A 149 8.35 2.19 2.13
CA ALA A 149 7.35 2.99 1.43
C ALA A 149 7.97 4.16 0.67
N ILE A 150 8.94 4.87 1.25
CA ILE A 150 9.69 5.93 0.56
C ILE A 150 10.41 5.37 -0.66
N GLY A 151 11.13 4.25 -0.52
CA GLY A 151 11.84 3.61 -1.62
C GLY A 151 10.92 3.25 -2.79
N VAL A 152 9.72 2.74 -2.49
CA VAL A 152 8.70 2.46 -3.51
C VAL A 152 8.08 3.76 -4.04
N ALA A 153 7.84 4.76 -3.20
CA ALA A 153 7.17 6.00 -3.60
C ALA A 153 8.00 6.86 -4.56
N ILE A 154 9.33 6.88 -4.44
CA ILE A 154 10.21 7.76 -5.24
C ILE A 154 9.94 7.69 -6.75
N PRO A 155 10.05 6.53 -7.43
CA PRO A 155 9.85 6.47 -8.88
C PRO A 155 8.44 6.90 -9.29
N PHE A 156 7.43 6.57 -8.49
CA PHE A 156 6.03 6.94 -8.75
C PHE A 156 5.75 8.42 -8.44
N GLY A 157 6.45 9.01 -7.47
CA GLY A 157 6.41 10.43 -7.17
C GLY A 157 7.01 11.25 -8.31
N LEU A 158 8.16 10.83 -8.84
CA LEU A 158 8.76 11.43 -10.05
C LEU A 158 7.82 11.31 -11.25
N HIS A 159 7.25 10.13 -11.48
CA HIS A 159 6.24 9.92 -12.52
C HIS A 159 4.98 10.79 -12.30
N GLY A 160 4.54 10.93 -11.05
CA GLY A 160 3.42 11.79 -10.67
C GLY A 160 3.69 13.26 -10.96
N LEU A 161 4.88 13.76 -10.65
CA LEU A 161 5.31 15.13 -10.98
C LEU A 161 5.33 15.34 -12.50
N TYR A 162 5.83 14.37 -13.26
CA TYR A 162 5.77 14.41 -14.72
C TYR A 162 4.32 14.48 -15.24
N LEU A 163 3.40 13.68 -14.69
CA LEU A 163 1.98 13.73 -15.06
C LEU A 163 1.31 15.04 -14.64
N LEU A 164 1.68 15.62 -13.49
CA LEU A 164 1.18 16.92 -13.06
C LEU A 164 1.55 18.03 -14.03
N TRP A 165 2.68 17.89 -14.73
CA TRP A 165 3.06 18.83 -15.79
C TRP A 165 2.30 18.56 -17.09
N LYS A 166 2.35 17.32 -17.60
CA LYS A 166 1.97 16.98 -18.98
C LYS A 166 0.53 16.47 -19.17
N ALA A 167 -0.07 15.83 -18.17
CA ALA A 167 -1.32 15.10 -18.34
C ALA A 167 -2.57 15.99 -18.27
N ASP A 168 -3.73 15.43 -18.61
CA ASP A 168 -5.01 16.14 -18.53
C ASP A 168 -5.44 16.46 -17.10
N ARG A 169 -6.32 17.46 -16.96
CA ARG A 169 -6.88 17.91 -15.67
C ARG A 169 -7.43 16.76 -14.82
N ASP A 170 -8.05 15.76 -15.46
CA ASP A 170 -8.61 14.60 -14.76
C ASP A 170 -7.54 13.66 -14.20
N VAL A 171 -6.43 13.43 -14.92
CA VAL A 171 -5.28 12.67 -14.40
C VAL A 171 -4.62 13.43 -13.26
N LYS A 172 -4.41 14.75 -13.43
CA LYS A 172 -3.82 15.61 -12.37
C LYS A 172 -4.61 15.52 -11.07
N LYS A 173 -5.95 15.63 -11.13
CA LYS A 173 -6.83 15.49 -9.96
C LYS A 173 -6.65 14.14 -9.25
N ARG A 174 -6.54 13.04 -10.00
CA ARG A 174 -6.34 11.71 -9.42
C ARG A 174 -4.96 11.56 -8.79
N VAL A 175 -3.90 12.06 -9.43
CA VAL A 175 -2.54 12.07 -8.87
C VAL A 175 -2.49 12.88 -7.56
N LEU A 176 -3.09 14.07 -7.54
CA LEU A 176 -3.20 14.87 -6.31
C LEU A 176 -4.01 14.15 -5.23
N ALA A 177 -5.10 13.47 -5.61
CA ALA A 177 -5.89 12.69 -4.67
C ALA A 177 -5.11 11.52 -4.08
N VAL A 178 -4.31 10.80 -4.88
CA VAL A 178 -3.41 9.74 -4.36
C VAL A 178 -2.47 10.32 -3.31
N GLY A 179 -1.79 11.43 -3.62
CA GLY A 179 -0.87 12.09 -2.70
C GLY A 179 -1.57 12.57 -1.42
N PHE A 180 -2.73 13.22 -1.54
CA PHE A 180 -3.51 13.68 -0.40
C PHE A 180 -3.96 12.54 0.51
N ILE A 181 -4.52 11.47 -0.08
CA ILE A 181 -4.98 10.29 0.69
C ILE A 181 -3.78 9.60 1.35
N ALA A 182 -2.65 9.45 0.65
CA ALA A 182 -1.45 8.86 1.23
C ALA A 182 -0.95 9.66 2.43
N LEU A 183 -0.92 11.00 2.34
CA LEU A 183 -0.54 11.89 3.45
C LEU A 183 -1.56 11.83 4.61
N ALA A 184 -2.85 11.83 4.31
CA ALA A 184 -3.91 11.76 5.32
C ALA A 184 -3.91 10.43 6.09
N VAL A 185 -3.63 9.31 5.42
CA VAL A 185 -3.45 8.03 6.11
C VAL A 185 -2.12 7.99 6.86
N SER A 186 -1.06 8.57 6.28
CA SER A 186 0.26 8.63 6.93
C SER A 186 0.27 9.46 8.20
N SER A 187 -0.55 10.51 8.28
CA SER A 187 -0.64 11.37 9.46
C SER A 187 -1.22 10.67 10.70
N LEU A 188 -1.89 9.53 10.53
CA LEU A 188 -2.29 8.66 11.64
C LEU A 188 -1.09 8.19 12.47
N HIS A 189 0.13 8.24 11.92
CA HIS A 189 1.34 7.99 12.68
C HIS A 189 1.52 8.98 13.84
N PHE A 190 1.29 10.27 13.62
CA PHE A 190 1.40 11.29 14.67
C PHE A 190 0.33 11.12 15.74
N LEU A 191 -0.88 10.69 15.35
CA LEU A 191 -1.93 10.35 16.31
C LEU A 191 -1.50 9.16 17.18
N TRP A 192 -0.90 8.13 16.58
CA TRP A 192 -0.36 7.00 17.34
C TRP A 192 0.75 7.42 18.30
N GLN A 193 1.66 8.28 17.86
CA GLN A 193 2.72 8.82 18.72
C GLN A 193 2.11 9.59 19.89
N ALA A 194 1.21 10.53 19.64
CA ALA A 194 0.53 11.30 20.68
C ALA A 194 -0.17 10.41 21.73
N VAL A 195 -0.81 9.31 21.29
CA VAL A 195 -1.46 8.36 22.20
C VAL A 195 -0.46 7.55 23.01
N ALA A 196 0.65 7.13 22.40
CA ALA A 196 1.64 6.28 23.05
C ALA A 196 2.60 7.04 23.99
N THR A 197 2.98 8.26 23.62
CA THR A 197 4.04 9.03 24.30
C THR A 197 3.56 10.35 24.90
N GLY A 198 2.31 10.76 24.67
CA GLY A 198 1.82 12.10 25.04
C GLY A 198 2.32 13.22 24.13
N ASP A 199 3.33 12.98 23.28
CA ASP A 199 3.89 13.95 22.32
C ASP A 199 3.81 13.39 20.88
N PRO A 200 3.06 14.04 19.97
CA PRO A 200 2.95 13.63 18.58
C PRO A 200 4.29 13.53 17.83
N LEU A 201 5.32 14.28 18.24
CA LEU A 201 6.60 14.35 17.54
C LEU A 201 7.67 13.44 18.15
N LEU A 202 7.41 12.86 19.32
CA LEU A 202 8.33 11.95 19.96
C LEU A 202 8.29 10.58 19.27
N ASN A 203 9.44 10.15 18.75
CA ASN A 203 9.55 8.87 18.07
C ASN A 203 9.74 7.73 19.09
N PRO A 204 8.84 6.72 19.16
CA PRO A 204 9.00 5.58 20.05
C PRO A 204 10.35 4.84 19.91
N TYR A 205 11.01 4.95 18.76
CA TYR A 205 12.33 4.35 18.54
C TYR A 205 13.45 5.01 19.35
N THR A 206 13.33 6.28 19.77
CA THR A 206 14.37 6.99 20.53
C THR A 206 14.33 6.66 22.02
N LEU A 207 13.15 6.32 22.56
CA LEU A 207 12.92 5.98 23.96
C LEU A 207 13.70 4.76 24.48
N TRP A 208 14.32 3.98 23.59
CA TRP A 208 15.13 2.81 23.98
C TRP A 208 16.62 3.13 24.14
N TRP A 209 17.09 4.24 23.57
CA TRP A 209 18.52 4.57 23.50
C TRP A 209 18.95 5.64 24.52
N GLU A 210 18.07 5.95 25.47
CA GLU A 210 18.33 6.79 26.65
C GLU A 210 18.69 5.92 27.86
#